data_AF-A0A6I2H3N2-F1
#
_entry.id   AF-A0A6I2H3N2-F1
#
_cell.length_a   1.000
_cell.length_b   1.000
_cell.length_c   1.000
_cell.angle_alpha   90.00
_cell.angle_beta   90.00
_cell.angle_gamma   90.00
#
_symmetry.space_group_name_H-M   'P 1'
#
loop_
_entity.id
_entity.type
_entity.pdbx_description
1 polymer ?
#
loop_
_entity_poly.entity_id
_entity_poly.type
_entity_poly.pdbx_seq_one_letter_code
_entity_poly.pdbx_strand_id
1 'polypeptide(L)'
;MISCRPVLLACAVAALLVPAAAHPQTVVNATFNTAYVFETVDSYEVKGWPNRVVVTGLQVGASDPTTISFPYYTSNATSTETARSFERCDRFALIAMNKPGQFLLEVRTEGSSSSFPFVACKLTRR
;
A
#
# COMPACT_ATOMS: atom_id res chain seq x y z
N MET A 1 -11.39 -55.33 -29.86
CA MET A 1 -11.02 -54.93 -28.49
C MET A 1 -9.74 -54.11 -28.57
N ILE A 2 -9.63 -53.05 -27.74
CA ILE A 2 -8.50 -52.10 -27.57
C ILE A 2 -8.43 -51.05 -28.70
N SER A 3 -9.14 -49.92 -28.68
CA SER A 3 -9.27 -48.81 -27.70
C SER A 3 -8.03 -47.90 -27.59
N CYS A 4 -8.24 -46.69 -28.09
CA CYS A 4 -7.62 -45.37 -27.87
C CYS A 4 -6.44 -45.23 -26.88
N ARG A 5 -5.40 -44.47 -27.30
CA ARG A 5 -5.21 -43.06 -26.86
C ARG A 5 -3.96 -42.40 -27.47
N PRO A 6 -4.07 -41.26 -28.17
CA PRO A 6 -2.93 -40.38 -28.41
C PRO A 6 -2.62 -39.62 -27.11
N VAL A 7 -1.50 -39.99 -26.49
CA VAL A 7 -0.87 -39.27 -25.37
C VAL A 7 -0.05 -38.14 -25.97
N LEU A 8 -0.62 -36.96 -26.23
CA LEU A 8 0.19 -35.82 -26.72
C LEU A 8 -0.56 -34.49 -26.56
N LEU A 9 -0.99 -34.10 -25.35
CA LEU A 9 -1.52 -32.74 -25.12
C LEU A 9 -1.62 -32.37 -23.63
N ALA A 10 -0.50 -32.30 -22.91
CA ALA A 10 -0.54 -31.87 -21.50
C ALA A 10 0.74 -31.19 -20.95
N CYS A 11 1.64 -30.66 -21.78
CA CYS A 11 2.92 -30.10 -21.28
C CYS A 11 3.26 -28.66 -21.73
N ALA A 12 2.27 -27.84 -22.11
CA ALA A 12 2.56 -26.50 -22.67
C ALA A 12 1.99 -25.30 -21.89
N VAL A 13 1.69 -25.43 -20.58
CA VAL A 13 1.14 -24.30 -19.79
C VAL A 13 1.97 -23.95 -18.53
N ALA A 14 3.21 -24.45 -18.41
CA ALA A 14 4.03 -24.24 -17.21
C ALA A 14 4.99 -23.03 -17.28
N ALA A 15 4.94 -22.19 -18.30
CA ALA A 15 6.06 -21.27 -18.63
C ALA A 15 5.83 -19.77 -18.40
N LEU A 16 4.81 -19.32 -17.67
CA LEU A 16 4.56 -17.88 -17.45
C LEU A 16 4.46 -17.45 -15.97
N LEU A 17 5.15 -18.15 -15.08
CA LEU A 17 5.44 -17.62 -13.74
C LEU A 17 6.83 -16.97 -13.79
N VAL A 18 6.94 -15.86 -14.53
CA VAL A 18 8.07 -14.93 -14.34
C VAL A 18 7.80 -14.26 -12.98
N PRO A 19 8.65 -14.47 -11.96
CA PRO A 19 8.56 -13.68 -10.74
C PRO A 19 8.76 -12.23 -11.17
N ALA A 20 7.74 -11.40 -10.97
CA ALA A 20 7.84 -9.96 -11.15
C ALA A 20 9.08 -9.52 -10.38
N ALA A 21 10.14 -9.18 -11.10
CA ALA A 21 11.39 -8.75 -10.51
C ALA A 21 11.05 -7.57 -9.61
N ALA A 22 11.32 -7.71 -8.31
CA ALA A 22 11.18 -6.64 -7.35
C ALA A 22 12.06 -5.49 -7.82
N HIS A 23 11.46 -4.55 -8.56
CA HIS A 23 12.13 -3.31 -8.92
C HIS A 23 12.51 -2.64 -7.60
N PRO A 24 13.74 -2.12 -7.46
CA PRO A 24 14.10 -1.33 -6.29
C PRO A 24 13.12 -0.15 -6.21
N GLN A 25 12.14 -0.27 -5.31
CA GLN A 25 11.13 0.75 -5.08
C GLN A 25 11.85 1.91 -4.40
N THR A 26 12.04 3.01 -5.12
CA THR A 26 12.54 4.25 -4.52
C THR A 26 11.53 4.70 -3.48
N VAL A 27 11.94 4.75 -2.22
CA VAL A 27 11.10 5.26 -1.13
C VAL A 27 11.05 6.78 -1.23
N VAL A 28 9.90 7.33 -1.56
CA VAL A 28 9.67 8.78 -1.64
C VAL A 28 9.07 9.26 -0.32
N ASN A 29 9.59 10.35 0.24
CA ASN A 29 8.98 10.96 1.42
C ASN A 29 7.74 11.76 1.01
N ALA A 30 6.65 11.59 1.74
CA ALA A 30 5.44 12.36 1.53
C ALA A 30 5.67 13.84 1.79
N THR A 31 5.15 14.68 0.90
CA THR A 31 5.06 16.12 1.12
C THR A 31 3.92 16.41 2.11
N PHE A 32 4.18 17.27 3.09
CA PHE A 32 3.17 17.69 4.06
C PHE A 32 1.92 18.27 3.37
N ASN A 33 0.76 17.94 3.91
CA ASN A 33 -0.56 18.35 3.42
C ASN A 33 -0.86 17.96 1.96
N THR A 34 -0.08 17.03 1.40
CA THR A 34 -0.32 16.47 0.07
C THR A 34 -0.98 15.11 0.21
N ALA A 35 -2.09 14.92 -0.52
CA ALA A 35 -2.81 13.66 -0.58
C ALA A 35 -2.19 12.74 -1.65
N TYR A 36 -1.86 11.52 -1.24
CA TYR A 36 -1.39 10.46 -2.12
C TYR A 36 -2.49 9.42 -2.23
N VAL A 37 -2.97 9.16 -3.45
CA VAL A 37 -4.12 8.28 -3.70
C VAL A 37 -3.65 7.02 -4.41
N PHE A 38 -3.86 5.89 -3.77
CA PHE A 38 -3.50 4.56 -4.26
C PHE A 38 -4.72 3.83 -4.84
N GLU A 39 -4.61 3.36 -6.09
CA GLU A 39 -5.59 2.47 -6.74
C GLU A 39 -5.46 1.02 -6.28
N THR A 40 -4.23 0.60 -6.02
CA THR A 40 -3.91 -0.69 -5.40
C THR A 40 -2.92 -0.45 -4.27
N VAL A 41 -3.05 -1.24 -3.22
CA VAL A 41 -2.11 -1.24 -2.10
C VAL A 41 -1.48 -2.63 -2.07
N ASP A 42 -0.16 -2.68 -2.09
CA ASP A 42 0.63 -3.90 -2.03
C ASP A 42 1.17 -4.13 -0.62
N SER A 43 1.54 -3.06 0.09
CA SER A 43 1.94 -3.12 1.50
C SER A 43 1.59 -1.87 2.29
N TYR A 44 1.37 -2.05 3.59
CA TYR A 44 1.16 -1.00 4.57
C TYR A 44 1.91 -1.35 5.85
N GLU A 45 2.77 -0.44 6.33
CA GLU A 45 3.61 -0.65 7.51
C GLU A 45 3.61 0.58 8.42
N VAL A 46 3.47 0.38 9.73
CA VAL A 46 3.69 1.43 10.74
C VAL A 46 5.02 1.16 11.44
N LYS A 47 5.96 2.12 11.36
CA LYS A 47 7.31 2.00 11.93
C LYS A 47 7.49 2.96 13.10
N GLY A 48 7.97 2.44 14.23
CA GLY A 48 8.17 3.21 15.46
C GLY A 48 9.50 3.99 15.54
N TRP A 49 10.52 3.65 14.76
CA TRP A 49 11.73 4.49 14.68
C TRP A 49 12.42 4.43 13.29
N PRO A 50 12.58 5.58 12.62
CA PRO A 50 11.86 6.82 12.87
C PRO A 50 10.36 6.61 12.61
N ASN A 51 9.54 7.40 13.31
CA ASN A 51 8.08 7.36 13.25
C ASN A 51 7.56 7.64 11.84
N ARG A 52 7.15 6.59 11.13
CA ARG A 52 6.59 6.72 9.77
C ARG A 52 5.58 5.63 9.46
N VAL A 53 4.58 6.00 8.67
CA VAL A 53 3.73 5.05 7.95
C VAL A 53 4.33 4.88 6.55
N VAL A 54 4.50 3.66 6.09
CA VAL A 54 5.02 3.35 4.76
C VAL A 54 3.96 2.61 3.98
N VAL A 55 3.65 3.10 2.79
CA VAL A 55 2.65 2.50 1.90
C VAL A 55 3.29 2.21 0.56
N THR A 56 3.14 0.99 0.08
CA THR A 56 3.55 0.61 -1.28
C THR A 56 2.32 0.28 -2.09
N GLY A 57 2.23 0.81 -3.30
CA GLY A 57 1.12 0.51 -4.20
C GLY A 57 1.16 1.35 -5.47
N LEU A 58 0.17 1.12 -6.33
CA LEU A 58 0.00 1.88 -7.56
C LEU A 58 -0.81 3.15 -7.28
N GLN A 59 -0.23 4.32 -7.54
CA GLN A 59 -0.96 5.59 -7.44
C GLN A 59 -1.86 5.82 -8.65
N VAL A 60 -2.94 6.58 -8.44
CA VAL A 60 -3.84 6.98 -9.54
C VAL A 60 -3.06 7.69 -10.64
N GLY A 61 -3.17 7.16 -11.86
CA GLY A 61 -2.47 7.70 -13.04
C GLY A 61 -0.98 7.36 -13.13
N ALA A 62 -0.41 6.60 -12.20
CA ALA A 62 0.95 6.06 -12.31
C ALA A 62 0.96 4.74 -13.10
N SER A 63 2.06 4.46 -13.79
CA SER A 63 2.30 3.18 -14.50
C SER A 63 2.93 2.11 -13.61
N ASP A 64 3.64 2.53 -12.55
CA ASP A 64 4.47 1.66 -11.74
C ASP A 64 4.16 1.84 -10.24
N PRO A 65 4.23 0.76 -9.43
CA PRO A 65 4.09 0.87 -7.99
C PRO A 65 5.16 1.77 -7.38
N THR A 66 4.78 2.51 -6.34
CA THR A 66 5.67 3.40 -5.60
C THR A 66 5.53 3.18 -4.10
N THR A 67 6.65 3.31 -3.38
CA THR A 67 6.67 3.30 -1.91
C THR A 67 6.75 4.72 -1.38
N ILE A 68 5.73 5.14 -0.62
CA ILE A 68 5.66 6.47 0.01
C ILE A 68 5.81 6.35 1.52
N SER A 69 6.67 7.18 2.11
CA SER A 69 6.92 7.27 3.56
C SER A 69 6.29 8.54 4.13
N PHE A 70 5.33 8.38 5.02
CA PHE A 70 4.58 9.45 5.69
C PHE A 70 5.11 9.64 7.11
N PRO A 71 5.83 10.74 7.40
CA PRO A 71 6.29 11.00 8.76
C PRO A 71 5.10 11.29 9.67
N TYR A 72 5.21 10.87 10.93
CA TYR A 72 4.28 11.27 11.98
C TYR A 72 5.03 11.58 13.26
N TYR A 73 4.36 12.30 14.14
CA TYR A 73 4.83 12.59 15.48
C TYR A 73 3.96 11.88 16.51
N THR A 74 4.61 11.32 17.52
CA THR A 74 3.94 10.79 18.70
C THR A 74 4.65 11.33 19.94
N SER A 75 3.88 11.87 20.88
CA SER A 75 4.32 12.14 22.24
C SER A 75 3.44 11.35 23.20
N ASN A 76 3.86 11.22 24.45
CA ASN A 76 3.07 10.56 25.48
C ASN A 76 1.64 11.13 25.58
N ALA A 77 1.46 12.44 25.36
CA ALA A 77 0.15 13.11 25.42
C ALA A 77 -0.75 12.86 24.20
N THR A 78 -0.19 12.59 23.01
CA THR A 78 -0.95 12.37 21.77
C THR A 78 -1.07 10.89 21.39
N SER A 79 -0.51 9.99 22.20
CA SER A 79 -0.34 8.56 21.90
C SER A 79 -1.67 7.83 21.61
N THR A 80 -2.72 8.07 22.41
CA THR A 80 -3.99 7.34 22.29
C THR A 80 -4.77 7.68 21.01
N GLU A 81 -4.86 8.97 20.66
CA GLU A 81 -5.56 9.39 19.45
C GLU A 81 -4.77 9.01 18.19
N THR A 82 -3.45 9.14 18.25
CA THR A 82 -2.54 8.71 17.18
C THR A 82 -2.67 7.20 16.92
N ALA A 83 -2.67 6.38 17.99
CA ALA A 83 -2.88 4.94 17.89
C ALA A 83 -4.22 4.58 17.25
N ARG A 84 -5.32 5.22 17.67
CA ARG A 84 -6.64 5.02 17.03
C ARG A 84 -6.64 5.42 15.56
N SER A 85 -5.91 6.48 15.18
CA SER A 85 -5.77 6.87 13.78
C SER A 85 -5.07 5.78 12.97
N PHE A 86 -3.97 5.23 13.48
CA PHE A 86 -3.26 4.13 12.82
C PHE A 86 -4.09 2.86 12.70
N GLU A 87 -4.84 2.48 13.73
CA GLU A 87 -5.76 1.33 13.65
C GLU A 87 -6.81 1.52 12.55
N ARG A 88 -7.30 2.75 12.34
CA ARG A 88 -8.24 3.05 11.24
C ARG A 88 -7.57 2.97 9.88
N CYS A 89 -6.38 3.57 9.75
CA CYS A 89 -5.59 3.52 8.52
C CYS A 89 -5.23 2.07 8.13
N ASP A 90 -4.81 1.25 9.10
CA ASP A 90 -4.46 -0.15 8.89
C ASP A 90 -5.67 -0.95 8.37
N ARG A 91 -6.86 -0.75 8.96
CA ARG A 91 -8.10 -1.38 8.46
C ARG A 91 -8.42 -0.95 7.04
N PHE A 92 -8.26 0.32 6.69
CA PHE A 92 -8.50 0.81 5.33
C PHE A 92 -7.50 0.23 4.34
N ALA A 93 -6.22 0.15 4.72
CA ALA A 93 -5.19 -0.49 3.91
C ALA A 93 -5.50 -1.98 3.72
N LEU A 94 -5.86 -2.72 4.77
CA LEU A 94 -6.27 -4.12 4.68
C LEU A 94 -7.45 -4.32 3.74
N ILE A 95 -8.45 -3.43 3.77
CA ILE A 95 -9.59 -3.50 2.84
C ILE A 95 -9.13 -3.27 1.38
N ALA A 96 -8.29 -2.26 1.15
CA ALA A 96 -7.76 -1.94 -0.18
C ALA A 96 -6.86 -3.07 -0.73
N MET A 97 -6.02 -3.68 0.12
CA MET A 97 -5.16 -4.82 -0.23
C MET A 97 -5.99 -6.07 -0.61
N ASN A 98 -7.07 -6.35 0.13
CA ASN A 98 -7.92 -7.53 -0.15
C ASN A 98 -8.83 -7.37 -1.37
N LYS A 99 -9.06 -6.13 -1.84
CA LYS A 99 -9.93 -5.83 -2.99
C LYS A 99 -9.26 -4.81 -3.92
N PRO A 100 -8.15 -5.20 -4.59
CA PRO A 100 -7.41 -4.27 -5.46
C PRO A 100 -8.32 -3.65 -6.53
N GLY A 101 -8.22 -2.35 -6.73
CA GLY A 101 -8.98 -1.61 -7.75
C GLY A 101 -10.44 -1.28 -7.41
N GLN A 102 -11.02 -1.86 -6.34
CA GLN A 102 -12.39 -1.52 -5.90
C GLN A 102 -12.45 -0.29 -4.98
N PHE A 103 -11.32 0.02 -4.33
CA PHE A 103 -11.21 1.13 -3.40
C PHE A 103 -9.98 1.96 -3.73
N LEU A 104 -10.11 3.25 -3.46
CA LEU A 104 -9.00 4.20 -3.47
C LEU A 104 -8.61 4.50 -2.02
N LEU A 105 -7.35 4.24 -1.69
CA LEU A 105 -6.79 4.62 -0.39
C LEU A 105 -6.07 5.96 -0.54
N GLU A 106 -6.58 6.99 0.11
CA GLU A 106 -5.91 8.28 0.24
C GLU A 106 -5.16 8.33 1.58
N VAL A 107 -3.88 8.69 1.53
CA VAL A 107 -3.03 8.89 2.71
C VAL A 107 -2.33 10.23 2.62
N ARG A 108 -2.28 10.96 3.73
CA ARG A 108 -1.55 12.23 3.83
C ARG A 108 -0.99 12.44 5.22
N THR A 109 0.14 13.13 5.29
CA THR A 109 0.63 13.71 6.54
C THR A 109 0.10 15.13 6.65
N GLU A 110 -0.73 15.39 7.65
CA GLU A 110 -1.22 16.74 7.96
C GLU A 110 -0.28 17.44 8.95
N GLY A 111 -0.19 18.77 8.84
CA GLY A 111 0.64 19.61 9.70
C GLY A 111 1.87 20.17 8.96
N SER A 112 2.91 20.50 9.72
CA SER A 112 4.17 21.05 9.20
C SER A 112 5.35 20.40 9.92
N SER A 113 6.56 20.60 9.41
CA SER A 113 7.80 20.20 10.09
C SER A 113 7.99 20.88 11.46
N SER A 114 7.37 22.05 11.65
CA SER A 114 7.38 22.83 12.90
C SER A 114 6.20 22.51 13.84
N SER A 115 5.20 21.78 13.36
CA SER A 115 4.04 21.32 14.13
C SER A 115 4.17 19.81 14.38
N PHE A 116 3.31 19.21 15.19
CA PHE A 116 3.31 17.75 15.37
C PHE A 116 2.55 17.09 14.19
N PRO A 117 3.25 16.53 13.17
CA PRO A 117 2.55 15.93 12.04
C PRO A 117 1.76 14.70 12.46
N PHE A 118 0.60 14.50 11.87
CA PHE A 118 -0.21 13.28 12.04
C PHE A 118 -0.62 12.71 10.68
N VAL A 119 -0.84 11.41 10.63
CA VAL A 119 -1.25 10.72 9.41
C VAL A 119 -2.77 10.59 9.41
N ALA A 120 -3.37 11.07 8.32
CA ALA A 120 -4.78 10.91 8.02
C ALA A 120 -4.94 9.98 6.83
N CYS A 121 -5.97 9.13 6.90
CA CYS A 121 -6.31 8.19 5.83
C CYS A 121 -7.80 8.24 5.53
N LYS A 122 -8.14 8.07 4.25
CA LYS A 122 -9.51 7.98 3.77
C LYS A 122 -9.63 6.85 2.76
N LEU A 123 -10.68 6.05 2.89
CA LEU A 123 -11.01 5.00 1.93
C LEU A 123 -12.26 5.41 1.15
N THR A 124 -12.16 5.39 -0.18
CA THR A 124 -13.28 5.70 -1.08
C THR A 124 -13.55 4.49 -1.96
N ARG A 125 -14.82 4.15 -2.20
CA ARG A 125 -15.17 3.13 -3.21
C ARG A 125 -15.06 3.76 -4.61
N ARG A 126 -14.41 3.06 -5.54
CA ARG A 126 -14.29 3.48 -6.93
C ARG A 126 -15.62 3.35 -7.69
#